data_AF-A0A6B3F7M7-F1
#
_entry.id   AF-A0A6B3F7M7-F1
#
_cell.length_a   1.000
_cell.length_b   1.000
_cell.length_c   1.000
_cell.angle_alpha   90.00
_cell.angle_beta   90.00
_cell.angle_gamma   90.00
#
_symmetry.space_group_name_H-M   'P 1'
#
loop_
_entity.id
_entity.type
_entity.pdbx_description
1 polymer ?
#
loop_
_entity_poly.entity_id
_entity_poly.type
_entity_poly.pdbx_seq_one_letter_code
_entity_poly.pdbx_strand_id
1 'polypeptide(L)' 'DTSNYGDHSGPGERAAAEYVAEKLAEVGLEPRIFESHPGRASVVARVEGEDRSRPGLLIHGHTDVVPANAADWTHDP' A
#
# COMPACT_ATOMS: atom_id res chain seq x y z
N ASP A 1 1.39 -4.81 -10.91
CA ASP A 1 1.03 -6.12 -10.34
C ASP A 1 1.44 -6.14 -8.87
N THR A 2 0.47 -6.41 -7.99
CA THR A 2 0.66 -6.56 -6.54
C THR A 2 0.06 -7.89 -6.06
N SER A 3 -0.01 -8.88 -6.95
CA SER A 3 -0.61 -10.20 -6.67
C SER A 3 0.08 -10.87 -5.48
N ASN A 4 -0.70 -11.20 -4.46
CA ASN A 4 -0.23 -11.84 -3.24
C ASN A 4 -0.75 -13.28 -3.15
N TYR A 5 0.15 -14.24 -3.28
CA TYR A 5 -0.12 -15.67 -3.20
C TYR A 5 -0.15 -16.21 -1.75
N GLY A 6 0.14 -15.36 -0.76
CA GLY A 6 0.16 -15.72 0.67
C GLY A 6 1.46 -16.35 1.17
N ASP A 7 2.43 -16.63 0.29
CA ASP A 7 3.68 -17.34 0.59
C ASP A 7 4.95 -16.53 0.24
N HIS A 8 4.80 -15.24 -0.08
CA HIS A 8 5.87 -14.33 -0.52
C HIS A 8 6.49 -14.65 -1.90
N SER A 9 5.88 -15.52 -2.71
CA SER A 9 6.34 -15.80 -4.08
C SER A 9 5.97 -14.72 -5.11
N GLY A 10 5.03 -13.84 -4.77
CA GLY A 10 4.57 -12.75 -5.64
C GLY A 10 5.61 -11.62 -5.82
N PRO A 11 5.34 -10.66 -6.71
CA PRO A 11 6.25 -9.54 -7.01
C PRO A 11 6.47 -8.58 -5.83
N GLY A 12 5.60 -8.63 -4.81
CA GLY A 12 5.62 -7.72 -3.66
C GLY A 12 4.90 -6.40 -3.91
N GLU A 13 4.66 -5.66 -2.85
CA GLU A 13 3.87 -4.43 -2.84
C GLU A 13 4.73 -3.17 -2.87
N ARG A 14 6.06 -3.29 -2.90
CA ARG A 14 7.01 -2.15 -2.84
C ARG A 14 6.72 -1.07 -3.89
N ALA A 15 6.56 -1.45 -5.15
CA ALA A 15 6.29 -0.49 -6.22
C ALA A 15 4.96 0.27 -5.99
N ALA A 16 3.92 -0.42 -5.50
CA ALA A 16 2.65 0.21 -5.16
C ALA A 16 2.77 1.12 -3.91
N ALA A 17 3.53 0.70 -2.90
CA ALA A 17 3.80 1.51 -1.71
C ALA A 17 4.56 2.80 -2.07
N GLU A 18 5.53 2.72 -2.99
CA GLU A 18 6.28 3.88 -3.50
C GLU A 18 5.39 4.82 -4.32
N TYR A 19 4.52 4.28 -5.18
CA TYR A 19 3.54 5.09 -5.90
C TYR A 19 2.60 5.84 -4.95
N VAL A 20 2.06 5.16 -3.93
CA VAL A 20 1.21 5.80 -2.92
C VAL A 20 2.00 6.84 -2.11
N ALA A 21 3.25 6.55 -1.75
CA ALA A 21 4.11 7.52 -1.09
C ALA A 21 4.34 8.77 -1.95
N GLU A 22 4.61 8.62 -3.23
CA GLU A 22 4.74 9.75 -4.16
C GLU A 22 3.47 10.61 -4.18
N LYS A 23 2.28 9.98 -4.28
CA LYS A 23 1.00 10.70 -4.25
C LYS A 23 0.71 11.41 -2.94
N LEU A 24 1.10 10.84 -1.81
CA LEU A 24 0.99 11.50 -0.51
C LEU A 24 1.99 12.66 -0.39
N ALA A 25 3.20 12.52 -0.91
CA ALA A 25 4.21 13.58 -0.92
C ALA A 25 3.82 14.75 -1.84
N GLU A 26 3.16 14.49 -2.98
CA GLU A 26 2.62 15.51 -3.89
C GLU A 26 1.67 16.50 -3.19
N VAL A 27 1.00 16.07 -2.12
CA VAL A 27 0.07 16.90 -1.32
C VAL A 27 0.67 17.39 0.00
N GLY A 28 1.99 17.30 0.17
CA GLY A 28 2.73 17.87 1.30
C GLY A 28 2.79 16.98 2.56
N LEU A 29 2.55 15.67 2.44
CA LEU A 29 2.74 14.73 3.54
C LEU A 29 4.15 14.13 3.51
N GLU A 30 4.58 13.60 4.67
CA GLU A 30 5.86 12.90 4.84
C GLU A 30 5.63 11.39 5.03
N PRO A 31 5.34 10.63 3.95
CA PRO A 31 5.11 9.19 4.05
C PRO A 31 6.40 8.43 4.38
N ARG A 32 6.25 7.37 5.15
CA ARG A 32 7.33 6.44 5.50
C ARG A 32 6.97 5.04 5.02
N ILE A 33 7.94 4.39 4.38
CA ILE A 33 7.80 3.00 3.93
C ILE A 33 8.45 2.08 4.97
N PHE A 34 7.74 1.01 5.30
CA PHE A 34 8.18 -0.05 6.20
C PHE A 34 8.11 -1.38 5.46
N GLU A 35 9.12 -2.23 5.62
CA GLU A 35 9.12 -3.58 5.04
C GLU A 35 9.20 -4.63 6.15
N SER A 36 8.20 -5.52 6.18
CA SER A 36 8.21 -6.66 7.12
C SER A 36 8.97 -7.87 6.56
N HIS A 37 9.13 -7.91 5.24
CA HIS A 37 9.90 -8.88 4.46
C HIS A 37 10.37 -8.14 3.20
N PRO A 38 11.51 -8.50 2.57
CA PRO A 38 11.91 -7.90 1.29
C PRO A 38 10.75 -7.85 0.29
N GLY A 39 10.43 -6.66 -0.22
CA GLY A 39 9.33 -6.41 -1.16
C GLY A 39 7.94 -6.27 -0.53
N ARG A 40 7.73 -6.73 0.71
CA ARG A 40 6.45 -6.60 1.44
C ARG A 40 6.38 -5.28 2.17
N ALA A 41 5.92 -4.25 1.47
CA ALA A 41 5.97 -2.87 1.92
C ALA A 41 4.62 -2.33 2.38
N SER A 42 4.63 -1.57 3.47
CA SER A 42 3.53 -0.71 3.92
C SER A 42 3.96 0.75 3.87
N VAL A 43 3.06 1.64 3.48
CA VAL A 43 3.26 3.09 3.52
C VAL A 43 2.38 3.71 4.60
N VAL A 44 2.97 4.57 5.43
CA VAL A 44 2.26 5.27 6.51
C VAL A 44 2.58 6.75 6.44
N ALA A 45 1.55 7.59 6.47
CA ALA A 45 1.67 9.04 6.59
C ALA A 45 0.83 9.52 7.77
N ARG A 46 1.16 10.71 8.30
CA ARG A 46 0.43 11.35 9.38
C ARG A 46 0.04 12.76 8.98
N VAL A 47 -1.24 13.08 9.17
CA VAL A 47 -1.74 14.45 9.24
C VAL A 47 -1.86 14.79 10.72
N GLU A 48 -1.19 15.84 11.18
CA GLU A 48 -1.35 16.30 12.55
C GLU A 48 -2.76 16.88 12.73
N GLY A 49 -3.46 16.44 13.79
CA GLY A 49 -4.78 16.96 14.12
C GLY A 49 -4.67 18.35 14.74
N GLU A 50 -5.65 19.21 14.47
CA GLU A 50 -5.76 20.55 15.07
C GLU A 50 -5.90 20.47 16.60
N ASP A 51 -6.68 19.49 17.10
CA ASP A 51 -6.80 19.17 18.52
C ASP A 51 -6.13 17.82 18.83
N ARG A 52 -4.91 17.90 19.38
CA ARG A 52 -4.07 16.72 19.71
C ARG A 52 -4.48 16.02 21.01
N SER A 53 -5.48 16.54 21.73
CA SER A 53 -6.05 15.85 22.91
C SER A 53 -7.01 14.72 22.52
N ARG A 54 -7.52 14.74 21.29
CA ARG A 54 -8.45 13.74 20.78
C ARG A 54 -7.70 12.47 20.34
N PRO A 55 -8.33 11.28 20.44
CA PRO A 55 -7.76 10.05 19.88
C PRO A 55 -7.50 10.17 18.38
N GLY A 56 -6.47 9.47 17.90
CA GLY A 56 -6.17 9.40 16.48
C GLY A 56 -7.23 8.64 15.68
N LEU A 57 -7.48 9.08 14.45
CA LEU A 57 -8.23 8.33 13.45
C LEU A 57 -7.26 7.57 12.55
N LEU A 58 -7.48 6.27 12.38
CA LEU A 58 -6.75 5.45 11.42
C LEU A 58 -7.62 5.23 10.18
N ILE A 59 -7.10 5.65 9.03
CA ILE A 59 -7.61 5.22 7.72
C ILE A 59 -6.64 4.13 7.24
N HIS A 60 -7.16 2.92 7.07
CA HIS A 60 -6.36 1.74 6.71
C HIS A 60 -6.96 1.06 5.49
N GLY A 61 -6.09 0.64 4.57
CA GLY A 61 -6.41 -0.09 3.36
C GLY A 61 -5.21 -0.94 2.95
N HIS A 62 -5.38 -1.76 1.93
CA HIS A 62 -4.34 -2.62 1.40
C HIS A 62 -4.17 -2.40 -0.11
N THR A 63 -2.97 -2.65 -0.61
CA THR A 63 -2.58 -2.43 -2.01
C THR A 63 -2.40 -3.72 -2.79
N ASP A 64 -2.35 -4.86 -2.10
CA ASP A 64 -2.29 -6.17 -2.72
C ASP A 64 -3.66 -6.63 -3.20
N VAL A 65 -3.63 -7.47 -4.24
CA VAL A 65 -4.81 -8.18 -4.74
C VAL A 65 -4.49 -9.66 -4.81
N VAL A 66 -5.51 -10.50 -4.88
CA VAL A 66 -5.32 -11.93 -5.16
C VAL A 66 -4.91 -12.12 -6.63
N PRO A 67 -4.13 -13.18 -6.94
CA PRO A 67 -3.78 -13.48 -8.33
C PRO A 67 -5.02 -13.75 -9.18
N ALA A 68 -5.01 -13.27 -10.42
CA ALA A 68 -6.03 -13.56 -11.42
C ALA A 68 -5.52 -14.61 -12.42
N ASN A 69 -6.37 -15.60 -12.74
CA ASN A 69 -6.10 -16.51 -13.84
C ASN A 69 -6.62 -15.89 -15.14
N ALA A 70 -5.71 -15.39 -15.99
CA ALA A 70 -6.08 -14.65 -17.21
C ALA A 70 -7.02 -15.42 -18.16
N ALA A 71 -6.96 -16.77 -18.17
CA ALA A 71 -7.83 -17.59 -19.00
C ALA A 71 -9.33 -17.50 -18.62
N ASP A 72 -9.62 -17.09 -17.39
CA ASP A 72 -10.99 -16.97 -16.87
C ASP A 72 -11.63 -15.60 -17.20
N TRP A 73 -10.87 -14.66 -17.78
CA TRP A 73 -11.32 -13.28 -18.02
C TRP A 73 -11.54 -12.96 -19.50
N THR A 74 -12.55 -12.13 -19.77
CA THR A 74 -12.85 -11.63 -21.13
C THR A 74 -12.01 -10.42 -21.53
N HIS A 75 -11.34 -9.80 -20.56
CA HIS A 75 -10.40 -8.69 -20.71
C HIS A 75 -9.17 -8.94 -19.84
N ASP A 76 -8.07 -8.24 -20.11
CA ASP A 76 -6.89 -8.28 -19.25
C ASP A 76 -7.28 -7.83 -17.82
N PRO A 77 -7.10 -8.68 -16.80
CA PRO A 77 -7.48 -8.38 -15.41
C PRO A 77 -6.54 -7.41 -14.69
#